data_AF-A0A811LMM8-F1
#
_entry.id   AF-A0A811LMM8-F1
#
_cell.length_a   1.000
_cell.length_b   1.000
_cell.length_c   1.000
_cell.angle_alpha   90.00
_cell.angle_beta   90.00
_cell.angle_gamma   90.00
#
_symmetry.space_group_name_H-M   'P 1'
#
loop_
_entity.id
_entity.type
_entity.pdbx_description
1 polymer ?
#
loop_
_entity_poly.entity_id
_entity_poly.type
_entity_poly.pdbx_seq_one_letter_code
_entity_poly.pdbx_strand_id
1 'polypeptide(L)'
;MTPTLLRVDILKRFGRERLDEDIVVNSEKQGFALKSCGRIPAGIAFDSKPISHRFLPVRFVDFGVLHKQLHGSPTTFKRWHQDEASVFCKPSQVEEELSQISLFTAKILRNFKLDVVFQVVNNQYFGKIVEGLKKLDVKYEIDADSSGETILKCYTKLDNGEYWSGASVKLDETTPKVMDLSYNEGNAVKTTPILISHSAIGPFDDFLKLKL
;
A
#
# COMPACT_ATOMS: atom_id res chain seq x y z
N MET A 1 -0.20 6.00 14.46
CA MET A 1 0.69 6.80 13.59
C MET A 1 2.12 6.34 13.82
N THR A 2 2.82 5.89 12.77
CA THR A 2 4.20 5.39 12.91
C THR A 2 5.22 6.53 12.81
N PRO A 3 6.46 6.35 13.30
CA PRO A 3 7.51 7.38 13.20
C PRO A 3 7.75 7.84 11.77
N THR A 4 7.92 9.15 11.57
CA THR A 4 8.23 9.74 10.26
C THR A 4 9.71 9.59 9.90
N LEU A 5 10.58 9.60 10.90
CA LEU A 5 12.02 9.49 10.73
C LEU A 5 12.48 8.08 11.12
N LEU A 6 13.08 7.36 10.17
CA LEU A 6 13.55 5.99 10.35
C LEU A 6 15.07 5.97 10.24
N ARG A 7 15.75 5.19 11.07
CA ARG A 7 17.21 5.06 10.95
C ARG A 7 17.55 4.29 9.67
N VAL A 8 18.54 4.77 8.93
CA VAL A 8 18.98 4.15 7.67
C VAL A 8 19.47 2.72 7.87
N ASP A 9 20.14 2.43 8.98
CA ASP A 9 20.63 1.08 9.27
C ASP A 9 19.50 0.08 9.56
N ILE A 10 18.41 0.54 10.20
CA ILE A 10 17.18 -0.26 10.34
C ILE A 10 16.60 -0.56 8.96
N LEU A 11 16.49 0.44 8.08
CA LEU A 11 15.96 0.25 6.73
C LEU A 11 16.80 -0.76 5.92
N LYS A 12 18.13 -0.67 6.01
CA LYS A 12 19.05 -1.63 5.37
C LYS A 12 18.91 -3.04 5.93
N ARG A 13 18.74 -3.20 7.25
CA ARG A 13 18.46 -4.50 7.86
C ARG A 13 17.18 -5.13 7.33
N PHE A 14 16.18 -4.29 7.03
CA PHE A 14 14.93 -4.67 6.41
C PHE A 14 15.01 -4.71 4.86
N GLY A 15 16.22 -4.88 4.34
CA GLY A 15 16.61 -5.07 2.94
C GLY A 15 16.22 -3.96 1.98
N ARG A 16 15.96 -2.76 2.51
CA ARG A 16 15.83 -1.53 1.72
C ARG A 16 17.19 -0.85 1.59
N GLU A 17 18.01 -1.36 0.66
CA GLU A 17 19.36 -0.86 0.43
C GLU A 17 19.39 0.44 -0.40
N ARG A 18 18.44 0.58 -1.33
CA ARG A 18 18.31 1.76 -2.19
C ARG A 18 17.34 2.76 -1.57
N LEU A 19 17.85 3.96 -1.33
CA LEU A 19 17.12 5.10 -0.76
C LEU A 19 17.04 6.25 -1.77
N ASP A 20 17.17 5.95 -3.07
CA ASP A 20 17.24 6.95 -4.15
C ASP A 20 15.98 7.84 -4.22
N GLU A 21 14.85 7.33 -3.69
CA GLU A 21 13.58 8.05 -3.63
C GLU A 21 13.29 8.67 -2.25
N ASP A 22 14.09 8.34 -1.23
CA ASP A 22 13.90 8.77 0.15
C ASP A 22 14.72 10.03 0.46
N ILE A 23 14.17 10.90 1.29
CA ILE A 23 14.92 12.07 1.78
C ILE A 23 15.75 11.64 2.97
N VAL A 24 17.08 11.65 2.81
CA VAL A 24 18.03 11.27 3.86
C VAL A 24 18.51 12.51 4.62
N VAL A 25 18.39 12.47 5.94
CA VAL A 25 18.86 13.49 6.89
C VAL A 25 20.00 12.88 7.71
N ASN A 26 21.19 13.45 7.62
CA ASN A 26 22.37 12.95 8.33
C ASN A 26 22.63 13.79 9.58
N SER A 27 22.93 13.09 10.68
CA SER A 27 23.62 13.64 11.85
C SER A 27 25.08 13.16 11.86
N GLU A 28 25.93 13.73 12.71
CA GLU A 28 27.37 13.37 12.79
C GLU A 28 27.60 11.87 13.02
N LYS A 29 26.68 11.18 13.70
CA LYS A 29 26.83 9.76 14.09
C LYS A 29 25.89 8.80 13.36
N GLN A 30 24.83 9.32 12.74
CA GLN A 30 23.73 8.48 12.26
C GLN A 30 22.95 9.14 11.12
N GLY A 31 22.66 8.34 10.08
CA GLY A 31 21.76 8.71 9.00
C GLY A 31 20.32 8.29 9.30
N PHE A 32 19.39 9.16 8.94
CA PHE A 32 17.95 8.93 9.02
C PHE A 32 17.31 9.15 7.65
N ALA A 33 16.21 8.47 7.37
CA ALA A 33 15.39 8.70 6.19
C ALA A 33 13.98 9.09 6.62
N LEU A 34 13.41 10.10 5.95
CA LEU A 34 11.98 10.37 6.04
C LEU A 34 11.23 9.27 5.30
N LYS A 35 10.22 8.69 5.94
CA LYS A 35 9.43 7.60 5.33
C LYS A 35 8.74 8.08 4.05
N SER A 36 8.81 7.26 3.01
CA SER A 36 8.09 7.48 1.73
C SER A 36 6.89 6.56 1.52
N CYS A 37 6.68 5.57 2.39
CA CYS A 37 5.53 4.67 2.37
C CYS A 37 5.21 4.13 3.78
N GLY A 38 3.98 3.63 3.99
CA GLY A 38 3.55 3.06 5.26
C GLY A 38 3.96 1.60 5.48
N ARG A 39 4.24 0.84 4.41
CA ARG A 39 4.53 -0.60 4.48
C ARG A 39 5.76 -0.99 5.30
N ILE A 40 6.83 -0.20 5.24
CA ILE A 40 8.07 -0.51 5.99
C ILE A 40 7.87 -0.33 7.50
N PRO A 41 7.38 0.82 8.00
CA PRO A 41 6.99 0.94 9.41
C PRO A 41 6.00 -0.13 9.88
N ALA A 42 5.03 -0.52 9.03
CA ALA A 42 4.10 -1.59 9.36
C ALA A 42 4.80 -2.95 9.52
N GLY A 43 5.80 -3.27 8.68
CA GLY A 43 6.63 -4.46 8.82
C GLY A 43 7.47 -4.44 10.11
N ILE A 44 8.05 -3.29 10.48
CA ILE A 44 8.75 -3.13 11.77
C ILE A 44 7.80 -3.37 12.95
N ALA A 45 6.57 -2.84 12.86
CA ALA A 45 5.56 -3.06 13.89
C ALA A 45 5.13 -4.53 13.95
N PHE A 46 5.00 -5.21 12.81
CA PHE A 46 4.72 -6.64 12.73
C PHE A 46 5.80 -7.49 13.39
N ASP A 47 7.08 -7.18 13.15
CA ASP A 47 8.24 -7.89 13.73
C ASP A 47 8.46 -7.60 15.23
N SER A 48 7.82 -6.56 15.77
CA SER A 48 8.04 -6.15 17.16
C SER A 48 7.69 -7.21 18.21
N LYS A 49 6.84 -8.19 17.85
CA LYS A 49 6.43 -9.31 18.71
C LYS A 49 6.20 -10.58 17.88
N PRO A 50 6.43 -11.78 18.45
CA PRO A 50 6.05 -13.03 17.80
C PRO A 50 4.55 -13.08 17.51
N ILE A 51 4.17 -13.22 16.23
CA ILE A 51 2.77 -13.35 15.81
C ILE A 51 2.41 -14.83 15.67
N SER A 52 1.31 -15.26 16.29
CA SER A 52 0.70 -16.56 16.00
C SER A 52 -0.18 -16.44 14.77
N HIS A 53 -0.22 -17.50 13.95
CA HIS A 53 -1.11 -17.61 12.80
C HIS A 53 -2.60 -17.35 13.12
N ARG A 54 -3.01 -17.51 14.39
CA ARG A 54 -4.38 -17.26 14.88
C ARG A 54 -4.74 -15.78 14.90
N PHE A 55 -3.76 -14.89 14.93
CA PHE A 55 -3.96 -13.44 14.88
C PHE A 55 -3.92 -12.88 13.46
N LEU A 56 -3.62 -13.71 12.45
CA LEU A 56 -3.69 -13.28 11.06
C LEU A 56 -5.14 -13.31 10.56
N PRO A 57 -5.56 -12.31 9.77
CA PRO A 57 -4.74 -11.22 9.22
C PRO A 57 -4.52 -10.07 10.23
N VAL A 58 -3.29 -9.54 10.28
CA VAL A 58 -2.93 -8.36 11.07
C VAL A 58 -3.01 -7.12 10.18
N ARG A 59 -3.73 -6.09 10.61
CA ARG A 59 -3.98 -4.87 9.83
C ARG A 59 -3.43 -3.64 10.54
N PHE A 60 -2.62 -2.87 9.82
CA PHE A 60 -2.11 -1.58 10.26
C PHE A 60 -2.66 -0.48 9.37
N VAL A 61 -2.97 0.67 9.97
CA VAL A 61 -3.36 1.89 9.26
C VAL A 61 -2.50 3.03 9.76
N ASP A 62 -1.98 3.84 8.84
CA ASP A 62 -1.15 4.99 9.16
C ASP A 62 -1.48 6.18 8.26
N PHE A 63 -1.95 7.25 8.88
CA PHE A 63 -2.22 8.55 8.24
C PHE A 63 -1.03 9.52 8.37
N GLY A 64 0.14 9.01 8.75
CA GLY A 64 1.34 9.81 8.95
C GLY A 64 1.85 10.45 7.66
N VAL A 65 2.65 11.51 7.82
CA VAL A 65 3.24 12.27 6.71
C VAL A 65 4.24 11.42 5.93
N LEU A 66 4.15 11.45 4.60
CA LEU A 66 5.08 10.82 3.68
C LEU A 66 5.90 11.86 2.92
N HIS A 67 7.11 11.47 2.54
CA HIS A 67 8.07 12.31 1.83
C HIS A 67 8.74 11.52 0.70
N LYS A 68 8.93 12.13 -0.46
CA LYS A 68 9.64 11.52 -1.59
C LYS A 68 10.42 12.58 -2.35
N GLN A 69 11.64 12.25 -2.77
CA GLN A 69 12.45 13.12 -3.64
C GLN A 69 11.91 13.05 -5.07
N LEU A 70 11.82 14.20 -5.75
CA LEU A 70 11.31 14.26 -7.13
C LEU A 70 12.48 14.30 -8.12
N HIS A 71 12.44 13.43 -9.14
CA HIS A 71 13.34 13.44 -10.31
C HIS A 71 14.86 13.46 -9.99
N GLY A 72 15.29 12.87 -8.87
CA GLY A 72 16.69 12.90 -8.45
C GLY A 72 17.25 14.30 -8.16
N SER A 73 16.39 15.33 -8.14
CA SER A 73 16.78 16.69 -7.83
C SER A 73 16.99 16.83 -6.32
N PRO A 74 18.13 17.38 -5.86
CA PRO A 74 18.39 17.57 -4.44
C PRO A 74 17.52 18.67 -3.80
N THR A 75 16.78 19.45 -4.59
CA THR A 75 16.02 20.62 -4.11
C THR A 75 14.51 20.46 -4.20
N THR A 76 13.99 19.44 -4.89
CA THR A 76 12.53 19.24 -5.05
C THR A 76 12.06 17.96 -4.38
N PHE A 77 11.06 18.10 -3.54
CA PHE A 77 10.45 17.00 -2.80
C PHE A 77 8.93 17.11 -2.80
N LYS A 78 8.26 15.97 -2.71
CA LYS A 78 6.83 15.87 -2.44
C LYS A 78 6.63 15.49 -0.98
N ARG A 79 5.74 16.20 -0.30
CA ARG A 79 5.21 15.86 1.02
C ARG A 79 3.70 15.67 0.88
N TRP A 80 3.15 14.62 1.46
CA TRP A 80 1.70 14.38 1.44
C TRP A 80 1.24 13.53 2.61
N HIS A 81 -0.08 13.47 2.82
CA HIS A 81 -0.74 12.52 3.70
C HIS A 81 -1.65 11.62 2.87
N GLN A 82 -1.76 10.35 3.25
CA GLN A 82 -2.66 9.39 2.61
C GLN A 82 -3.11 8.35 3.63
N ASP A 83 -4.23 7.70 3.32
CA ASP A 83 -4.82 6.62 4.10
C ASP A 83 -4.12 5.28 3.84
N GLU A 84 -2.83 5.19 4.20
CA GLU A 84 -2.06 3.96 4.00
C GLU A 84 -2.48 2.87 4.98
N ALA A 85 -2.70 1.70 4.43
CA ALA A 85 -2.96 0.50 5.19
C ALA A 85 -2.12 -0.67 4.70
N SER A 86 -1.75 -1.55 5.62
CA SER A 86 -0.94 -2.74 5.39
C SER A 86 -1.55 -3.92 6.12
N VAL A 87 -1.85 -4.97 5.37
CA VAL A 87 -2.45 -6.20 5.85
C VAL A 87 -1.45 -7.34 5.66
N PHE A 88 -1.02 -7.94 6.76
CA PHE A 88 -0.22 -9.15 6.76
C PHE A 88 -1.15 -10.34 6.92
N CYS A 89 -1.14 -11.25 5.96
CA CYS A 89 -2.06 -12.39 5.93
C CYS A 89 -1.37 -13.67 5.50
N LYS A 90 -2.05 -14.81 5.68
CA LYS A 90 -1.60 -16.10 5.15
C LYS A 90 -1.83 -16.19 3.64
N PRO A 91 -1.10 -17.05 2.92
CA PRO A 91 -1.41 -17.37 1.51
C PRO A 91 -2.86 -17.75 1.26
N SER A 92 -3.47 -18.54 2.15
CA SER A 92 -4.88 -18.94 2.03
C SER A 92 -5.89 -17.80 2.25
N GLN A 93 -5.47 -16.66 2.78
CA GLN A 93 -6.31 -15.50 3.06
C GLN A 93 -6.24 -14.42 1.97
N VAL A 94 -5.26 -14.49 1.05
CA VAL A 94 -4.97 -13.42 0.08
C VAL A 94 -6.18 -13.09 -0.80
N GLU A 95 -6.83 -14.10 -1.36
CA GLU A 95 -7.95 -13.90 -2.28
C GLU A 95 -9.13 -13.19 -1.60
N GLU A 96 -9.43 -13.57 -0.34
CA GLU A 96 -10.48 -12.93 0.45
C GLU A 96 -10.12 -11.49 0.82
N GLU A 97 -8.91 -11.25 1.33
CA GLU A 97 -8.48 -9.90 1.71
C GLU A 97 -8.41 -8.95 0.50
N LEU A 98 -7.87 -9.40 -0.64
CA LEU A 98 -7.84 -8.59 -1.86
C LEU A 98 -9.24 -8.22 -2.33
N SER A 99 -10.18 -9.18 -2.33
CA SER A 99 -11.56 -8.92 -2.69
C SER A 99 -12.22 -7.93 -1.72
N GLN A 100 -12.15 -8.17 -0.41
CA GLN A 100 -12.78 -7.30 0.58
C GLN A 100 -12.23 -5.87 0.54
N ILE A 101 -10.91 -5.71 0.46
CA ILE A 101 -10.25 -4.40 0.40
C ILE A 101 -10.62 -3.68 -0.91
N SER A 102 -10.61 -4.38 -2.04
CA SER A 102 -11.03 -3.82 -3.34
C SER A 102 -12.47 -3.29 -3.30
N LEU A 103 -13.38 -4.06 -2.71
CA LEU A 103 -14.78 -3.67 -2.56
C LEU A 103 -14.97 -2.55 -1.55
N PHE A 104 -14.19 -2.53 -0.48
CA PHE A 104 -14.17 -1.43 0.48
C PHE A 104 -13.76 -0.12 -0.19
N THR A 105 -12.66 -0.13 -0.94
CA THR A 105 -12.19 1.01 -1.74
C THR A 105 -13.25 1.48 -2.73
N ALA A 106 -13.88 0.55 -3.48
CA ALA A 106 -14.93 0.90 -4.43
C ALA A 106 -16.17 1.50 -3.76
N LYS A 107 -16.59 0.96 -2.61
CA LYS A 107 -17.71 1.50 -1.82
C LYS A 107 -17.44 2.92 -1.33
N ILE A 108 -16.21 3.19 -0.85
CA ILE A 108 -15.81 4.52 -0.42
C ILE A 108 -15.94 5.50 -1.58
N LEU A 109 -15.30 5.21 -2.72
CA LEU A 109 -15.28 6.12 -3.87
C LEU A 109 -16.67 6.32 -4.49
N ARG A 110 -17.53 5.31 -4.47
CA ARG A 110 -18.92 5.42 -4.93
C ARG A 110 -19.72 6.50 -4.18
N ASN A 111 -19.40 6.76 -2.92
CA ASN A 111 -20.09 7.79 -2.12
C ASN A 111 -19.76 9.23 -2.55
N PHE A 112 -18.67 9.42 -3.31
CA PHE A 112 -18.16 10.73 -3.69
C PHE A 112 -18.71 11.26 -5.02
N LYS A 113 -19.69 10.58 -5.65
CA LYS A 113 -20.30 10.95 -6.95
C LYS A 113 -19.30 11.21 -8.10
N LEU A 114 -18.08 10.71 -7.95
CA LEU A 114 -17.03 10.77 -8.97
C LEU A 114 -17.30 9.71 -10.04
N ASP A 115 -17.01 10.03 -11.30
CA ASP A 115 -17.06 9.05 -12.40
C ASP A 115 -15.76 8.22 -12.41
N VAL A 116 -15.67 7.28 -11.47
CA VAL A 116 -14.48 6.46 -11.25
C VAL A 116 -14.53 5.18 -12.09
N VAL A 117 -13.42 4.90 -12.77
CA VAL A 117 -13.17 3.62 -13.45
C VAL A 117 -12.12 2.84 -12.66
N PHE A 118 -12.44 1.58 -12.31
CA PHE A 118 -11.52 0.66 -11.64
C PHE A 118 -10.77 -0.20 -12.66
N GLN A 119 -9.45 -0.18 -12.63
CA GLN A 119 -8.61 -1.07 -13.43
C GLN A 119 -8.20 -2.26 -12.55
N VAL A 120 -8.49 -3.48 -13.02
CA VAL A 120 -8.20 -4.73 -12.29
C VAL A 120 -7.31 -5.62 -13.15
N VAL A 121 -6.19 -6.09 -12.60
CA VAL A 121 -5.29 -7.00 -13.31
C VAL A 121 -5.95 -8.34 -13.59
N ASN A 122 -5.73 -8.88 -14.80
CA ASN A 122 -6.24 -10.19 -15.18
C ASN A 122 -5.37 -11.33 -14.60
N ASN A 123 -5.57 -11.66 -13.33
CA ASN A 123 -4.89 -12.78 -12.66
C ASN A 123 -5.88 -13.70 -11.93
N GLN A 124 -5.37 -14.65 -11.13
CA GLN A 124 -6.20 -15.61 -10.39
C GLN A 124 -7.22 -14.98 -9.43
N TYR A 125 -7.02 -13.73 -8.98
CA TYR A 125 -7.94 -13.03 -8.08
C TYR A 125 -9.00 -12.20 -8.82
N PHE A 126 -8.86 -12.03 -10.15
CA PHE A 126 -9.70 -11.17 -10.98
C PHE A 126 -11.19 -11.49 -10.83
N GLY A 127 -11.55 -12.78 -10.94
CA GLY A 127 -12.95 -13.21 -10.95
C GLY A 127 -13.73 -12.75 -9.72
N LYS A 128 -13.16 -12.95 -8.52
CA LYS A 128 -13.80 -12.60 -7.25
C LYS A 128 -13.88 -11.09 -7.02
N ILE A 129 -12.84 -10.34 -7.42
CA ILE A 129 -12.84 -8.88 -7.33
C ILE A 129 -13.94 -8.31 -8.24
N VAL A 130 -13.98 -8.75 -9.50
CA VAL A 130 -14.93 -8.26 -10.50
C VAL A 130 -16.37 -8.66 -10.17
N GLU A 131 -16.62 -9.84 -9.62
CA GLU A 131 -17.95 -10.23 -9.15
C GLU A 131 -18.50 -9.21 -8.13
N GLY A 132 -17.66 -8.80 -7.18
CA GLY A 132 -18.06 -7.79 -6.19
C GLY A 132 -18.21 -6.40 -6.80
N LEU A 133 -17.34 -5.98 -7.73
CA LEU A 133 -17.46 -4.69 -8.41
C LEU A 133 -18.76 -4.60 -9.22
N LYS A 134 -19.16 -5.70 -9.89
CA LYS A 134 -20.45 -5.81 -10.57
C LYS A 134 -21.63 -5.62 -9.62
N LYS A 135 -21.59 -6.25 -8.43
CA LYS A 135 -22.63 -6.07 -7.39
C LYS A 135 -22.72 -4.63 -6.88
N LEU A 136 -21.62 -3.89 -6.94
CA LEU A 136 -21.58 -2.47 -6.56
C LEU A 136 -21.99 -1.52 -7.67
N ASP A 137 -22.25 -2.02 -8.88
CA ASP A 137 -22.62 -1.20 -10.05
C ASP A 137 -21.62 -0.06 -10.32
N VAL A 138 -20.32 -0.39 -10.32
CA VAL A 138 -19.23 0.54 -10.61
C VAL A 138 -18.55 0.19 -11.94
N LYS A 139 -18.02 1.20 -12.63
CA LYS A 139 -17.29 1.01 -13.89
C LYS A 139 -15.95 0.33 -13.62
N TYR A 140 -15.62 -0.71 -14.38
CA TYR A 140 -14.33 -1.36 -14.31
C TYR A 140 -13.83 -1.79 -15.69
N GLU A 141 -12.52 -1.94 -15.81
CA GLU A 141 -11.84 -2.45 -16.99
C GLU A 141 -10.71 -3.41 -16.60
N ILE A 142 -10.28 -4.21 -17.56
CA ILE A 142 -9.15 -5.13 -17.39
C ILE A 142 -7.87 -4.33 -17.59
N ASP A 143 -6.95 -4.41 -16.63
CA ASP A 143 -5.58 -3.94 -16.82
C ASP A 143 -4.77 -5.05 -17.50
N ALA A 144 -4.53 -4.88 -18.81
CA ALA A 144 -3.77 -5.81 -19.62
C ALA A 144 -2.25 -5.62 -19.49
N ASP A 145 -1.81 -4.48 -18.95
CA ASP A 145 -0.41 -4.03 -19.00
C ASP A 145 0.29 -4.08 -17.63
N SER A 146 -0.45 -4.31 -16.54
CA SER A 146 0.13 -4.39 -15.20
C SER A 146 0.89 -5.71 -14.98
N SER A 147 2.16 -5.73 -15.34
CA SER A 147 3.15 -6.66 -14.80
C SER A 147 3.72 -6.07 -13.49
N GLY A 148 3.00 -6.23 -12.37
CA GLY A 148 3.48 -5.69 -11.10
C GLY A 148 2.64 -6.04 -9.87
N GLU A 149 3.01 -5.45 -8.74
CA GLU A 149 2.36 -5.62 -7.43
C GLU A 149 0.92 -5.07 -7.39
N THR A 150 0.53 -4.19 -8.32
CA THR A 150 -0.78 -3.52 -8.27
C THR A 150 -1.89 -4.42 -8.79
N ILE A 151 -2.87 -4.74 -7.93
CA ILE A 151 -4.02 -5.59 -8.24
C ILE A 151 -5.22 -4.78 -8.70
N LEU A 152 -5.47 -3.67 -8.00
CA LEU A 152 -6.53 -2.72 -8.32
C LEU A 152 -5.98 -1.31 -8.21
N LYS A 153 -6.35 -0.47 -9.18
CA LYS A 153 -6.19 0.98 -9.11
C LYS A 153 -7.45 1.62 -9.70
N CYS A 154 -7.61 2.91 -9.51
CA CYS A 154 -8.71 3.62 -10.13
C CYS A 154 -8.24 4.92 -10.78
N TYR A 155 -9.04 5.43 -11.70
CA TYR A 155 -8.88 6.78 -12.19
C TYR A 155 -10.23 7.47 -12.41
N THR A 156 -10.21 8.80 -12.44
CA THR A 156 -11.32 9.61 -12.93
C THR A 156 -10.78 10.77 -13.75
N LYS A 157 -11.51 11.15 -14.80
CA LYS A 157 -11.14 12.26 -15.67
C LYS A 157 -11.63 13.58 -15.06
N LEU A 158 -10.75 14.57 -15.01
CA LEU A 158 -11.04 15.89 -14.47
C LEU A 158 -11.48 16.86 -15.59
N ASP A 159 -12.13 17.96 -15.19
CA ASP A 159 -12.61 19.00 -16.12
C ASP A 159 -11.49 19.61 -16.98
N ASN A 160 -10.28 19.69 -16.44
CA ASN A 160 -9.09 20.19 -17.15
C ASN A 160 -8.50 19.17 -18.15
N GLY A 161 -9.10 17.99 -18.28
CA GLY A 161 -8.65 16.91 -19.16
C GLY A 161 -7.59 15.98 -18.55
N GLU A 162 -7.07 16.29 -17.36
CA GLU A 162 -6.15 15.42 -16.62
C GLU A 162 -6.89 14.26 -15.96
N TYR A 163 -6.12 13.30 -15.45
CA TYR A 163 -6.67 12.15 -14.71
C TYR A 163 -6.17 12.17 -13.27
N TRP A 164 -7.09 11.99 -12.33
CA TRP A 164 -6.75 11.68 -10.96
C TRP A 164 -6.68 10.17 -10.78
N SER A 165 -5.67 9.71 -10.04
CA SER A 165 -5.55 8.32 -9.57
C SER A 165 -4.95 8.32 -8.17
N GLY A 166 -5.76 8.03 -7.17
CA GLY A 166 -5.33 8.02 -5.77
C GLY A 166 -5.42 6.64 -5.12
N ALA A 167 -6.52 5.93 -5.36
CA ALA A 167 -6.75 4.65 -4.70
C ALA A 167 -6.03 3.49 -5.40
N SER A 168 -5.45 2.60 -4.60
CA SER A 168 -4.81 1.39 -5.09
C SER A 168 -4.80 0.27 -4.05
N VAL A 169 -4.76 -0.97 -4.53
CA VAL A 169 -4.57 -2.19 -3.76
C VAL A 169 -3.44 -2.98 -4.41
N LYS A 170 -2.43 -3.33 -3.62
CA LYS A 170 -1.21 -3.97 -4.08
C LYS A 170 -0.91 -5.23 -3.29
N LEU A 171 -0.54 -6.29 -3.99
CA LEU A 171 -0.05 -7.55 -3.46
C LEU A 171 1.48 -7.53 -3.49
N ASP A 172 2.09 -7.61 -2.30
CA ASP A 172 3.53 -7.53 -2.11
C ASP A 172 4.02 -8.78 -1.39
N GLU A 173 4.64 -9.68 -2.16
CA GLU A 173 5.28 -10.89 -1.64
C GLU A 173 6.77 -10.71 -1.37
N THR A 174 7.33 -9.56 -1.72
CA THR A 174 8.76 -9.29 -1.71
C THR A 174 9.17 -8.65 -0.40
N THR A 175 8.51 -7.58 0.01
CA THR A 175 8.83 -6.82 1.23
C THR A 175 8.88 -7.73 2.46
N PRO A 176 7.89 -8.61 2.74
CA PRO A 176 7.97 -9.49 3.90
C PRO A 176 9.19 -10.43 3.90
N LYS A 177 9.60 -10.93 2.73
CA LYS A 177 10.78 -11.81 2.58
C LYS A 177 12.08 -11.05 2.82
N VAL A 178 12.19 -9.87 2.19
CA VAL A 178 13.34 -8.97 2.30
C VAL A 178 13.53 -8.49 3.74
N MET A 179 12.43 -8.35 4.48
CA MET A 179 12.38 -7.97 5.89
C MET A 179 12.52 -9.15 6.87
N ASP A 180 12.64 -10.39 6.38
CA ASP A 180 12.64 -11.64 7.18
C ASP A 180 11.47 -11.74 8.17
N LEU A 181 10.28 -11.26 7.75
CA LEU A 181 9.09 -11.31 8.59
C LEU A 181 8.57 -12.73 8.70
N SER A 182 8.11 -13.11 9.89
CA SER A 182 7.54 -14.43 10.12
C SER A 182 6.42 -14.45 11.15
N TYR A 183 5.54 -15.44 11.01
CA TYR A 183 4.53 -15.81 12.00
C TYR A 183 4.61 -17.31 12.28
N ASN A 184 4.06 -17.73 13.42
CA ASN A 184 4.12 -19.11 13.89
C ASN A 184 2.86 -19.90 13.50
N GLU A 185 3.00 -20.95 12.70
CA GLU A 185 1.90 -21.84 12.25
C GLU A 185 1.45 -22.87 13.32
N GLY A 186 2.07 -22.88 14.50
CA GLY A 186 1.93 -23.98 15.46
C GLY A 186 2.86 -25.12 15.07
N ASN A 187 3.52 -25.76 16.04
CA ASN A 187 4.65 -26.69 15.86
C ASN A 187 6.02 -26.02 15.59
N ALA A 188 6.22 -24.78 16.06
CA ALA A 188 7.47 -24.02 15.90
C ALA A 188 7.91 -23.75 14.45
N VAL A 189 7.03 -23.98 13.46
CA VAL A 189 7.26 -23.60 12.07
C VAL A 189 7.01 -22.10 11.91
N LYS A 190 8.05 -21.40 11.43
CA LYS A 190 7.97 -20.00 11.01
C LYS A 190 7.64 -19.93 9.53
N THR A 191 6.67 -19.09 9.18
CA THR A 191 6.24 -18.87 7.79
C THR A 191 6.21 -17.39 7.50
N THR A 192 6.61 -16.99 6.29
CA THR A 192 6.57 -15.60 5.85
C THR A 192 5.13 -15.20 5.49
N PRO A 193 4.62 -14.07 6.02
CA PRO A 193 3.30 -13.57 5.63
C PRO A 193 3.33 -12.95 4.23
N ILE A 194 2.16 -12.78 3.64
CA ILE A 194 1.98 -11.96 2.44
C ILE A 194 1.48 -10.58 2.86
N LEU A 195 2.03 -9.53 2.26
CA LEU A 195 1.62 -8.16 2.51
C LEU A 195 0.64 -7.70 1.41
N ILE A 196 -0.51 -7.19 1.83
CA ILE A 196 -1.39 -6.40 0.97
C ILE A 196 -1.31 -4.96 1.46
N SER A 197 -0.88 -4.05 0.58
CA SER A 197 -0.88 -2.62 0.88
C SER A 197 -1.97 -1.92 0.09
N HIS A 198 -2.67 -0.98 0.72
CA HIS A 198 -3.71 -0.24 0.03
C HIS A 198 -3.87 1.18 0.55
N SER A 199 -4.48 1.98 -0.30
CA SER A 199 -4.99 3.31 0.01
C SER A 199 -6.35 3.44 -0.67
N ALA A 200 -7.38 3.81 0.09
CA ALA A 200 -8.76 3.83 -0.39
C ALA A 200 -9.10 5.11 -1.14
N ILE A 201 -8.46 6.24 -0.78
CA ILE A 201 -8.60 7.50 -1.52
C ILE A 201 -7.28 8.09 -2.01
N GLY A 202 -6.13 7.70 -1.46
CA GLY A 202 -4.83 8.21 -1.93
C GLY A 202 -4.39 9.48 -1.22
N PRO A 203 -3.49 10.26 -1.83
CA PRO A 203 -3.03 11.54 -1.29
C PRO A 203 -4.20 12.49 -1.05
N PHE A 204 -4.45 12.84 0.21
CA PHE A 204 -5.56 13.70 0.60
C PHE A 204 -5.49 15.06 -0.08
N ASP A 205 -4.29 15.63 -0.20
CA ASP A 205 -4.09 16.92 -0.85
C ASP A 205 -4.49 16.90 -2.34
N ASP A 206 -4.37 15.74 -3.00
CA ASP A 206 -4.77 15.58 -4.40
C ASP A 206 -6.25 15.22 -4.51
N PHE A 207 -6.79 14.41 -3.59
CA PHE A 207 -8.21 14.06 -3.53
C PHE A 207 -9.11 15.27 -3.19
N LEU A 208 -8.71 16.13 -2.26
CA LEU A 208 -9.49 17.30 -1.85
C LEU A 208 -9.59 18.39 -2.94
N LYS A 209 -8.75 18.32 -3.98
CA LYS A 209 -8.85 19.21 -5.15
C LYS A 209 -9.96 18.79 -6.11
N LEU A 210 -10.47 17.56 -5.99
CA LEU A 210 -11.57 17.08 -6.81
C LEU A 210 -12.83 17.86 -6.46
N LYS A 211 -13.50 18.37 -7.49
CA LYS A 211 -14.85 18.93 -7.33
C LYS A 211 -15.82 17.75 -7.25
N LEU A 212 -16.39 17.56 -6.06
CA LEU A 212 -17.41 16.54 -5.76
C LEU A 212 -18.82 16.98 -6.19
#